data_AF-A0A3L6MRQ7-F1
#
_entry.id   AF-A0A3L6MRQ7-F1
#
_cell.length_a   1.000
_cell.length_b   1.000
_cell.length_c   1.000
_cell.angle_alpha   90.00
_cell.angle_beta   90.00
_cell.angle_gamma   90.00
#
_symmetry.space_group_name_H-M   'P 1'
#
loop_
_entity.id
_entity.type
_entity.pdbx_description
1 polymer ?
#
loop_
_entity_poly.entity_id
_entity_poly.type
_entity_poly.pdbx_seq_one_letter_code
_entity_poly.pdbx_strand_id
1 'polypeptide(L)'
;MGFFMMDNARSNDVCILELAEQYPTIRRENRLRCVGHMLNLIVKALLFGQGVSKLEQQLRGASDDERFEIWRKQSFIGKLHNFCVWINRSDQRRERLKQYILQAYEEGSIEQLQRPKQLNQLNGRPILSELA
;
A
#
# COMPACT_ATOMS: atom_id res chain seq x y z
N MET A 1 -24.39 -15.06 -8.42
CA MET A 1 -23.01 -14.53 -8.56
C MET A 1 -23.08 -13.01 -8.62
N GLY A 2 -22.28 -12.30 -7.82
CA GLY A 2 -22.39 -10.84 -7.58
C GLY A 2 -21.32 -10.00 -8.28
N PHE A 3 -21.02 -8.83 -7.69
CA PHE A 3 -19.98 -7.91 -8.16
C PHE A 3 -18.71 -8.02 -7.30
N PHE A 4 -17.55 -7.79 -7.92
CA PHE A 4 -16.23 -7.84 -7.29
C PHE A 4 -15.62 -6.43 -7.25
N MET A 5 -15.41 -5.90 -6.05
CA MET A 5 -14.72 -4.62 -5.89
C MET A 5 -13.21 -4.86 -5.90
N MET A 6 -12.51 -4.26 -6.86
CA MET A 6 -11.06 -4.42 -7.05
C MET A 6 -10.41 -3.06 -7.27
N ASP A 7 -9.11 -2.93 -6.95
CA ASP A 7 -8.37 -1.71 -7.28
C ASP A 7 -8.21 -1.56 -8.82
N ASN A 8 -7.73 -0.41 -9.29
CA ASN A 8 -7.64 -0.11 -10.73
C ASN A 8 -6.42 -0.75 -11.40
N ALA A 9 -5.77 -1.74 -10.80
CA ALA A 9 -4.66 -2.45 -11.43
C ALA A 9 -5.15 -3.24 -12.65
N ARG A 10 -4.37 -3.19 -13.75
CA ARG A 10 -4.67 -3.91 -15.00
C ARG A 10 -4.64 -5.43 -14.81
N SER A 11 -3.88 -5.93 -13.85
CA SER A 11 -3.86 -7.35 -13.46
C SER A 11 -5.23 -7.87 -13.03
N ASN A 12 -6.08 -7.00 -12.49
CA ASN A 12 -7.42 -7.39 -12.04
C ASN A 12 -8.37 -7.64 -13.21
N ASP A 13 -8.10 -7.08 -14.38
CA ASP A 13 -8.85 -7.43 -15.59
C ASP A 13 -8.57 -8.88 -16.00
N VAL A 14 -7.30 -9.32 -15.90
CA VAL A 14 -6.91 -10.71 -16.17
C VAL A 14 -7.54 -11.64 -15.13
N CYS A 15 -7.45 -11.30 -13.84
CA CYS A 15 -8.06 -12.09 -12.77
C CYS A 15 -9.56 -12.37 -13.00
N ILE A 16 -10.32 -11.37 -13.45
CA ILE A 16 -11.75 -11.53 -13.75
C ILE A 16 -11.99 -12.42 -14.98
N LEU A 17 -11.12 -12.37 -15.98
CA LEU A 17 -11.21 -13.24 -17.15
C LEU A 17 -10.93 -14.70 -16.77
N GLU A 18 -9.89 -14.96 -15.97
CA GLU A 18 -9.59 -16.30 -15.44
C GLU A 18 -10.76 -16.87 -14.61
N LEU A 19 -11.39 -16.01 -13.79
CA LEU A 19 -12.60 -16.37 -13.04
C LEU A 19 -13.79 -16.67 -13.96
N ALA A 20 -13.90 -15.98 -15.09
CA ALA A 20 -14.96 -16.21 -16.06
C ALA A 20 -14.82 -17.55 -16.79
N GLU A 21 -13.60 -18.07 -16.95
CA GLU A 21 -13.36 -19.41 -17.52
C GLU A 21 -13.95 -20.53 -16.63
N GLN A 22 -13.82 -20.38 -15.31
CA GLN A 22 -14.35 -21.36 -14.35
C GLN A 22 -15.84 -21.15 -14.04
N TYR A 23 -16.32 -19.90 -14.15
CA TYR A 23 -17.69 -19.53 -13.81
C TYR A 23 -18.32 -18.70 -14.94
N PRO A 24 -19.12 -19.33 -15.83
CA PRO A 24 -19.71 -18.67 -17.02
C PRO A 24 -20.65 -17.50 -16.71
N THR A 25 -21.04 -17.34 -15.45
CA THR A 25 -21.89 -16.24 -14.97
C THR A 25 -21.09 -14.98 -14.60
N ILE A 26 -19.77 -15.09 -14.47
CA ILE A 26 -18.87 -13.96 -14.23
C ILE A 26 -18.53 -13.34 -15.58
N ARG A 27 -18.71 -12.02 -15.66
CA ARG A 27 -18.33 -11.23 -16.83
C ARG A 27 -17.42 -10.09 -16.38
N ARG A 28 -16.80 -9.41 -17.33
CA ARG A 28 -15.96 -8.25 -17.05
C ARG A 28 -16.73 -7.14 -16.34
N GLU A 29 -18.03 -7.01 -16.64
CA GLU A 29 -18.94 -6.04 -16.03
C GLU A 29 -19.19 -6.30 -14.52
N ASN A 30 -18.92 -7.52 -14.04
CA ASN A 30 -19.00 -7.82 -12.61
C ASN A 30 -17.87 -7.17 -11.81
N ARG A 31 -16.84 -6.60 -12.47
CA ARG A 31 -15.76 -5.87 -11.80
C ARG A 31 -16.18 -4.43 -11.52
N LEU A 32 -16.26 -4.08 -10.24
CA LEU A 32 -16.38 -2.71 -9.77
C LEU A 32 -15.01 -2.16 -9.40
N ARG A 33 -14.75 -0.89 -9.74
CA ARG A 33 -13.56 -0.19 -9.26
C ARG A 33 -13.77 0.23 -7.80
N CYS A 34 -12.73 0.09 -6.99
CA CYS A 34 -12.72 0.56 -5.62
C CYS A 34 -13.04 2.06 -5.55
N VAL A 35 -14.08 2.42 -4.80
CA VAL A 35 -14.49 3.82 -4.58
C VAL A 35 -13.36 4.61 -3.94
N GLY A 36 -12.62 4.02 -2.98
CA GLY A 36 -11.45 4.65 -2.37
C GLY A 36 -10.36 5.00 -3.39
N HIS A 37 -10.12 4.14 -4.38
CA HIS A 37 -9.18 4.43 -5.45
C HIS A 37 -9.67 5.57 -6.34
N MET A 38 -10.96 5.58 -6.70
CA MET A 38 -11.56 6.67 -7.49
C MET A 38 -11.47 8.01 -6.76
N LEU A 39 -11.78 8.05 -5.45
CA LEU A 39 -11.66 9.26 -4.63
C LEU A 39 -10.22 9.74 -4.57
N ASN A 40 -9.25 8.84 -4.39
CA ASN A 40 -7.83 9.18 -4.42
C ASN A 40 -7.41 9.82 -5.75
N LEU A 41 -7.89 9.31 -6.89
CA LEU A 41 -7.62 9.91 -8.20
C LEU A 41 -8.22 11.32 -8.32
N ILE A 42 -9.49 11.49 -7.89
CA ILE A 42 -10.18 12.79 -7.93
C ILE A 42 -9.45 13.81 -7.06
N VAL A 43 -9.14 13.46 -5.81
CA VAL A 43 -8.44 14.35 -4.87
C VAL A 43 -7.07 14.73 -5.40
N LYS A 44 -6.32 13.79 -5.98
CA LYS A 44 -5.02 14.10 -6.61
C LYS A 44 -5.17 15.09 -7.77
N ALA A 45 -6.17 14.91 -8.63
CA ALA A 45 -6.42 15.83 -9.74
C ALA A 45 -6.82 17.23 -9.25
N LEU A 46 -7.60 17.32 -8.17
CA LEU A 46 -7.99 18.60 -7.57
C LEU A 46 -6.82 19.33 -6.90
N LEU A 47 -5.98 18.61 -6.16
CA LEU A 47 -4.87 19.19 -5.42
C LEU A 47 -3.70 19.55 -6.32
N PHE A 48 -3.36 18.69 -7.29
CA PHE A 48 -2.11 18.80 -8.04
C PHE A 48 -2.33 19.11 -9.52
N GLY A 49 -3.58 19.09 -10.00
CA GLY A 49 -3.90 19.30 -11.40
C GLY A 49 -3.40 18.16 -12.30
N GLN A 50 -2.90 18.52 -13.48
CA GLN A 50 -2.32 17.57 -14.44
C GLN A 50 -0.86 17.25 -14.09
N GLY A 51 -0.41 16.03 -14.42
CA GLY A 51 1.00 15.65 -14.27
C GLY A 51 1.37 14.99 -12.93
N VAL A 52 0.40 14.58 -12.12
CA VAL A 52 0.64 13.87 -10.83
C VAL A 52 1.51 12.63 -11.02
N SER A 53 1.29 11.86 -12.08
CA SER A 53 2.11 10.67 -12.35
C SER A 53 3.60 11.01 -12.57
N LYS A 54 3.90 12.17 -13.17
CA LYS A 54 5.28 12.64 -13.36
C LYS A 54 5.90 13.06 -12.02
N LEU A 55 5.13 13.79 -11.20
CA LEU A 55 5.54 14.15 -9.84
C LEU A 55 5.84 12.90 -9.01
N GLU A 56 4.93 11.92 -9.00
CA GLU A 56 5.10 10.66 -8.27
C GLU A 56 6.34 9.89 -8.75
N GLN A 57 6.59 9.87 -10.06
CA GLN A 57 7.77 9.21 -10.62
C GLN A 57 9.07 9.91 -10.18
N GLN A 58 9.11 11.24 -10.18
CA GLN A 58 10.26 12.01 -9.69
C GLN A 58 10.52 11.74 -8.20
N LEU A 59 9.45 11.63 -7.39
CA LEU A 59 9.56 11.37 -5.96
C LEU A 59 10.06 9.95 -5.63
N ARG A 60 9.75 8.94 -6.45
CA ARG A 60 10.15 7.54 -6.20
C ARG A 60 11.67 7.36 -6.16
N GLY A 61 12.41 8.08 -7.01
CA GLY A 61 13.87 8.00 -7.10
C GLY A 61 14.65 9.06 -6.32
N ALA A 62 13.95 10.04 -5.75
CA ALA A 62 14.58 11.18 -5.08
C ALA A 62 14.98 10.86 -3.63
N SER A 63 16.17 11.35 -3.24
CA SER A 63 16.60 11.45 -1.85
C SER A 63 15.69 12.37 -1.02
N ASP A 64 15.85 12.38 0.29
CA ASP A 64 14.94 13.13 1.16
C ASP A 64 15.02 14.64 0.92
N ASP A 65 16.23 15.19 0.74
CA ASP A 65 16.42 16.61 0.42
C ASP A 65 15.85 16.97 -0.97
N GLU A 66 16.07 16.10 -1.96
CA GLU A 66 15.51 16.28 -3.30
C GLU A 66 13.97 16.22 -3.29
N ARG A 67 13.37 15.37 -2.45
CA ARG A 67 11.91 15.32 -2.28
C ARG A 67 11.38 16.65 -1.75
N PHE A 68 12.05 17.27 -0.80
CA PHE A 68 11.65 18.60 -0.30
C PHE A 68 11.69 19.65 -1.42
N GLU A 69 12.71 19.63 -2.28
CA GLU A 69 12.81 20.54 -3.43
C GLU A 69 11.74 20.27 -4.50
N ILE A 70 11.47 19.00 -4.81
CA ILE A 70 10.41 18.59 -5.75
C ILE A 70 9.05 19.06 -5.24
N TRP A 71 8.75 18.83 -3.95
CA TRP A 71 7.52 19.29 -3.33
C TRP A 71 7.43 20.81 -3.28
N ARG A 72 8.52 21.54 -3.05
CA ARG A 72 8.49 23.01 -3.05
C ARG A 72 8.00 23.61 -4.37
N LYS A 73 8.19 22.90 -5.49
CA LYS A 73 7.72 23.29 -6.83
C LYS A 73 6.21 23.07 -7.05
N GLN A 74 5.54 22.31 -6.19
CA GLN A 74 4.11 21.99 -6.29
C GLN A 74 3.20 23.05 -5.64
N SER A 75 3.54 24.33 -5.85
CA SER A 75 2.78 25.48 -5.35
C SER A 75 2.59 25.46 -3.81
N PHE A 76 1.50 26.04 -3.31
CA PHE A 76 1.22 26.14 -1.88
C PHE A 76 1.04 24.78 -1.21
N ILE A 77 0.44 23.81 -1.92
CA ILE A 77 0.17 22.46 -1.38
C ILE A 77 1.47 21.74 -1.09
N GLY A 78 2.44 21.86 -1.99
CA GLY A 78 3.76 21.28 -1.78
C GLY A 78 4.53 21.90 -0.60
N LYS A 79 4.39 23.20 -0.37
CA LYS A 79 4.95 23.86 0.83
C LYS A 79 4.25 23.40 2.11
N LEU A 80 2.91 23.27 2.09
CA LEU A 80 2.13 22.75 3.21
C LEU A 80 2.50 21.30 3.52
N HIS A 81 2.66 20.47 2.47
CA HIS A 81 3.15 19.10 2.60
C HIS A 81 4.50 19.06 3.33
N ASN A 82 5.48 19.84 2.86
CA ASN A 82 6.80 19.89 3.49
C ASN A 82 6.74 20.35 4.95
N PHE A 83 5.89 21.32 5.27
CA PHE A 83 5.67 21.77 6.63
C PHE A 83 5.09 20.66 7.52
N CYS A 84 4.06 19.95 7.05
CA CYS A 84 3.49 18.81 7.74
C CYS A 84 4.52 17.69 7.93
N VAL A 85 5.31 17.37 6.89
CA VAL A 85 6.38 16.36 6.98
C VAL A 85 7.42 16.78 8.02
N TRP A 86 7.85 18.04 8.02
CA TRP A 86 8.81 18.56 8.99
C TRP A 86 8.31 18.45 10.43
N ILE A 87 7.07 18.89 10.70
CA ILE A 87 6.45 18.76 12.03
C ILE A 87 6.36 17.29 12.45
N ASN A 88 5.89 16.43 11.55
CA ASN A 88 5.70 15.00 11.85
C ASN A 88 7.01 14.20 11.87
N ARG A 89 8.14 14.80 11.45
CA ARG A 89 9.47 14.23 11.62
C ARG A 89 9.95 14.35 13.07
N SER A 90 9.37 15.25 13.87
CA SER A 90 9.71 15.36 15.29
C SER A 90 9.53 14.01 15.99
N ASP A 91 10.64 13.46 16.49
CA ASP A 91 10.71 12.11 17.05
C ASP A 91 9.82 11.91 18.28
N GLN A 92 9.33 12.98 18.92
CA GLN A 92 8.55 12.90 20.15
C GLN A 92 7.33 11.96 20.03
N ARG A 93 6.61 12.00 18.91
CA ARG A 93 5.45 11.12 18.69
C ARG A 93 5.84 9.71 18.31
N ARG A 94 6.92 9.54 17.52
CA ARG A 94 7.46 8.23 17.15
C ARG A 94 8.03 7.51 18.36
N GLU A 95 8.76 8.23 19.20
CA GLU A 95 9.38 7.72 20.42
C GLU A 95 8.32 7.35 21.46
N ARG A 96 7.30 8.20 21.63
CA ARG A 96 6.15 7.87 22.48
C ARG A 96 5.39 6.63 21.99
N LEU A 97 5.22 6.49 20.66
CA LEU A 97 4.63 5.28 20.08
C LEU A 97 5.50 4.05 20.35
N LYS A 98 6.82 4.14 20.19
CA LYS A 98 7.75 3.04 20.54
C LYS A 98 7.63 2.66 22.00
N GLN A 99 7.57 3.63 22.91
CA GLN A 99 7.40 3.39 24.34
C GLN A 99 6.10 2.63 24.64
N TYR A 100 4.97 3.05 24.05
CA TYR A 100 3.71 2.32 24.20
C TYR A 100 3.77 0.91 23.63
N ILE A 101 4.44 0.72 22.49
CA ILE A 101 4.63 -0.61 21.90
C ILE A 101 5.46 -1.50 22.84
N LEU A 102 6.59 -1.00 23.35
CA LEU A 102 7.46 -1.74 24.28
C LEU A 102 6.73 -2.09 25.58
N GLN A 103 6.00 -1.13 26.16
CA GLN A 103 5.18 -1.36 27.34
C GLN A 103 4.13 -2.45 27.09
N ALA A 104 3.44 -2.42 25.95
CA ALA A 104 2.45 -3.44 25.61
C ALA A 104 3.06 -4.81 25.27
N TYR A 105 4.33 -4.87 24.85
CA TYR A 105 5.11 -6.12 24.77
C TYR A 105 5.45 -6.67 26.16
N GLU A 106 5.91 -5.82 27.08
CA GLU A 106 6.23 -6.19 28.47
C GLU A 106 4.99 -6.66 29.24
N GLU A 107 3.83 -6.04 28.98
CA GLU A 107 2.54 -6.39 29.57
C GLU A 107 1.88 -7.63 28.93
N GLY A 108 2.53 -8.29 27.97
CA GLY A 108 2.02 -9.53 27.34
C GLY A 108 0.78 -9.33 26.45
N SER A 109 0.41 -8.09 26.11
CA SER A 109 -0.83 -7.78 25.39
C SER A 109 -0.71 -7.91 23.86
N ILE A 110 0.51 -7.97 23.30
CA ILE A 110 0.77 -7.98 21.84
C ILE A 110 1.00 -9.40 21.27
N GLU A 111 0.99 -10.46 22.08
CA GLU A 111 1.12 -11.85 21.57
C GLU A 111 0.01 -12.25 20.57
N GLN A 112 -1.09 -11.49 20.51
CA GLN A 112 -2.17 -11.71 19.54
C GLN A 112 -2.00 -10.96 18.21
N LEU A 113 -1.11 -9.96 18.14
CA LEU A 113 -0.92 -9.09 16.95
C LEU A 113 0.25 -9.54 16.06
N GLN A 114 1.23 -10.24 16.61
CA GLN A 114 2.25 -10.95 15.84
C GLN A 114 1.94 -12.45 15.78
N ARG A 115 0.91 -12.84 15.01
CA ARG A 115 1.03 -14.08 14.23
C ARG A 115 1.75 -13.74 12.93
N PRO A 116 3.09 -13.89 12.82
CA PRO A 116 3.68 -14.08 11.51
C PRO A 116 2.95 -15.30 10.91
N LYS A 117 2.26 -15.11 9.78
CA LYS A 117 1.82 -16.25 8.98
C LYS A 117 3.04 -17.13 8.79
N GLN A 118 2.92 -18.39 9.20
CA GLN A 118 3.94 -19.42 9.17
C GLN A 118 4.78 -19.33 7.89
N LEU A 119 6.02 -18.84 8.00
CA LEU A 119 7.04 -19.01 6.97
C LEU A 119 8.19 -19.91 7.44
N ASN A 120 8.00 -20.66 8.53
CA ASN A 120 8.96 -21.62 9.08
C ASN A 120 8.30 -22.98 9.37
N GLN A 121 7.59 -23.55 8.38
CA GLN A 121 7.28 -24.99 8.34
C GLN A 121 7.85 -25.70 7.11
N LEU A 122 8.82 -25.09 6.43
CA LEU A 122 9.61 -25.77 5.39
C LEU A 122 11.10 -25.63 5.69
N ASN A 123 11.53 -26.12 6.84
CA ASN A 123 12.91 -26.55 7.03
C ASN A 123 12.87 -27.97 7.60
N GLY A 124 13.35 -28.95 6.83
CA GLY A 124 13.73 -30.26 7.39
C GLY A 124 12.97 -31.48 6.86
N ARG A 125 12.90 -31.70 5.54
CA ARG A 125 12.79 -33.07 5.01
C ARG A 125 13.96 -33.37 4.07
N PRO A 126 14.68 -34.49 4.29
CA PRO A 126 15.81 -34.87 3.46
C PRO A 126 15.32 -35.26 2.07
N ILE A 127 15.97 -34.70 1.05
CA ILE A 127 15.79 -35.12 -0.35
C ILE A 127 16.70 -36.33 -0.56
N LEU A 128 16.20 -37.53 -0.28
CA LEU A 128 16.72 -38.76 -0.87
C LEU A 128 15.59 -39.77 -1.06
N SER A 129 15.72 -40.50 -2.17
CA SER A 129 15.03 -41.72 -2.61
C SER A 129 13.55 -41.62 -3.00
N GLU A 130 13.36 -41.78 -4.31
CA GLU A 130 12.40 -42.69 -4.94
C GLU A 130 10.93 -42.28 -4.97
N LEU A 131 10.47 -41.89 -6.16
CA LEU A 131 9.45 -42.66 -6.89
C LEU A 131 9.68 -42.46 -8.40
N ALA A 132 10.04 -43.57 -9.04
CA ALA A 132 9.95 -43.98 -10.45
C ALA A 132 9.61 -42.94 -11.52
#